data_AF-A0A7R9YCB0-F1
#
_entry.id   AF-A0A7R9YCB0-F1
#
_cell.length_a   1.000
_cell.length_b   1.000
_cell.length_c   1.000
_cell.angle_alpha   90.00
_cell.angle_beta   90.00
_cell.angle_gamma   90.00
#
_symmetry.space_group_name_H-M   'P 1'
#
loop_
_entity.id
_entity.type
_entity.pdbx_description
1 polymer ?
#
loop_
_entity_poly.entity_id
_entity_poly.type
_entity_poly.pdbx_seq_one_letter_code
_entity_poly.pdbx_strand_id
1 'polypeptide(L)'
;MSEVKLFTNSRSRRTYDDMADLYAIFKTVEHLEMAYARDAVSEKEYESACTRLISQFRSTESALVASKTVKDAASFCETYMIECPRAQDRLLRVGVPATVVHQMADDRGEAVRVAETVQHFITTMDAMQLGQRAVDEIQPHISQLMGSLTRVPGMRQDFEAVQKLQEWLPPPHPFRGG
;
A
#
# COMPACT_ATOMS: atom_id res chain seq x y z
N MET A 1 3.26 -49.51 23.84
CA MET A 1 2.48 -48.43 23.22
C MET A 1 2.46 -48.68 21.72
N SER A 2 1.30 -48.73 21.09
CA SER A 2 1.17 -48.80 19.64
C SER A 2 1.41 -47.42 19.02
N GLU A 3 2.08 -47.38 17.88
CA GLU A 3 2.31 -46.15 17.11
C GLU A 3 0.97 -45.51 16.68
N VAL A 4 0.83 -44.21 16.92
CA VAL A 4 -0.36 -43.44 16.53
C VAL A 4 -0.19 -42.98 15.08
N LYS A 5 -1.17 -43.28 14.23
CA LYS A 5 -1.16 -42.89 12.81
C LYS A 5 -1.91 -41.58 12.62
N LEU A 6 -1.32 -40.69 11.82
CA LEU A 6 -1.92 -39.39 11.48
C LEU A 6 -3.24 -39.55 10.71
N PHE A 7 -3.34 -40.55 9.84
CA PHE A 7 -4.52 -40.84 9.04
C PHE A 7 -4.84 -42.33 9.01
N THR A 8 -6.10 -42.67 8.80
CA THR A 8 -6.59 -44.05 8.71
C THR A 8 -7.19 -44.39 7.35
N ASN A 9 -7.47 -43.38 6.51
CA ASN A 9 -8.04 -43.56 5.18
C ASN A 9 -7.48 -42.55 4.15
N SER A 10 -7.69 -42.84 2.87
CA SER A 10 -7.17 -42.04 1.75
C SER A 10 -7.71 -40.61 1.72
N ARG A 11 -8.95 -40.37 2.18
CA ARG A 11 -9.54 -39.03 2.27
C ARG A 11 -8.82 -38.22 3.36
N SER A 12 -8.68 -38.76 4.57
CA SER A 12 -7.98 -38.10 5.67
C SER A 12 -6.53 -37.78 5.33
N ARG A 13 -5.84 -38.66 4.58
CA ARG A 13 -4.49 -38.40 4.10
C ARG A 13 -4.42 -37.14 3.23
N ARG A 14 -5.28 -37.03 2.21
CA ARG A 14 -5.32 -35.84 1.34
C ARG A 14 -5.58 -34.57 2.13
N THR A 15 -6.48 -34.62 3.11
CA THR A 15 -6.76 -33.47 3.98
C THR A 15 -5.51 -33.01 4.74
N TYR A 16 -4.70 -33.95 5.24
CA TYR A 16 -3.42 -33.61 5.88
C TYR A 16 -2.38 -33.10 4.87
N ASP A 17 -2.35 -33.64 3.65
CA ASP A 17 -1.47 -33.14 2.60
C ASP A 17 -1.82 -31.68 2.25
N ASP A 18 -3.11 -31.36 2.08
CA ASP A 18 -3.58 -29.99 1.80
C ASP A 18 -3.24 -29.01 2.95
N MET A 19 -3.39 -29.45 4.20
CA MET A 19 -3.00 -28.65 5.38
C MET A 19 -1.48 -28.48 5.47
N ALA A 20 -0.71 -29.52 5.10
CA ALA A 20 0.75 -29.44 5.06
C ALA A 20 1.22 -28.45 3.99
N ASP A 21 0.56 -28.40 2.84
CA ASP A 21 0.82 -27.42 1.80
C ASP A 21 0.56 -25.99 2.29
N LEU A 22 -0.57 -25.76 2.99
CA LEU A 22 -0.87 -24.45 3.58
C LEU A 22 0.22 -24.04 4.59
N TYR A 23 0.62 -24.96 5.47
CA TYR A 23 1.70 -24.72 6.44
C TYR A 23 3.03 -24.40 5.75
N ALA A 24 3.38 -25.16 4.71
CA ALA A 24 4.61 -24.96 3.94
C ALA A 24 4.63 -23.60 3.24
N ILE A 25 3.50 -23.12 2.73
CA ILE A 25 3.38 -21.79 2.12
C ILE A 25 3.72 -20.70 3.15
N PHE A 26 3.15 -20.76 4.37
CA PHE A 26 3.47 -19.79 5.42
C PHE A 26 4.96 -19.77 5.76
N LYS A 27 5.59 -20.93 5.93
CA LYS A 27 7.04 -21.02 6.21
C LYS A 27 7.87 -20.49 5.05
N THR A 28 7.48 -20.79 3.82
CA THR A 28 8.19 -20.35 2.62
C THR A 28 8.12 -18.83 2.47
N VAL A 29 6.95 -18.22 2.68
CA VAL A 29 6.79 -16.77 2.61
C VAL A 29 7.59 -16.07 3.71
N GLU A 30 7.60 -16.60 4.94
CA GLU A 30 8.41 -16.02 6.03
C GLU A 30 9.90 -15.97 5.64
N HIS A 31 10.43 -17.06 5.11
CA HIS A 31 11.82 -17.11 4.65
C HIS A 31 12.07 -16.22 3.44
N LEU A 32 11.12 -16.11 2.51
CA LEU A 32 11.23 -15.20 1.37
C LEU A 32 11.29 -13.73 1.81
N GLU A 33 10.40 -13.31 2.73
CA GLU A 33 10.40 -11.95 3.29
C GLU A 33 11.72 -11.66 4.02
N MET A 34 12.24 -12.64 4.78
CA MET A 34 13.55 -12.51 5.44
C MET A 34 14.71 -12.42 4.45
N ALA A 35 14.69 -13.18 3.37
CA ALA A 35 15.72 -13.15 2.34
C ALA A 35 15.73 -11.80 1.60
N TYR A 36 14.55 -11.30 1.25
CA TYR A 36 14.40 -9.98 0.62
C TYR A 36 14.86 -8.86 1.55
N ALA A 37 14.47 -8.88 2.82
CA ALA A 37 14.91 -7.88 3.80
C ALA A 37 16.43 -7.91 4.10
N ARG A 38 17.14 -8.95 3.64
CA ARG A 38 18.60 -9.10 3.78
C ARG A 38 19.33 -8.89 2.44
N ASP A 39 18.64 -8.36 1.43
CA ASP A 39 19.17 -8.17 0.07
C ASP A 39 19.75 -9.45 -0.55
N ALA A 40 19.25 -10.63 -0.13
CA ALA A 40 19.74 -11.93 -0.60
C ALA A 40 19.07 -12.40 -1.89
N VAL A 41 17.98 -11.73 -2.30
CA VAL A 41 17.24 -11.96 -3.55
C VAL A 41 16.92 -10.64 -4.20
N SER A 42 16.92 -10.60 -5.53
CA SER A 42 16.59 -9.37 -6.26
C SER A 42 15.11 -9.02 -6.14
N GLU A 43 14.78 -7.74 -6.35
CA GLU A 43 13.40 -7.23 -6.35
C GLU A 43 12.49 -8.02 -7.30
N LYS A 44 12.96 -8.24 -8.53
CA LYS A 44 12.21 -8.95 -9.57
C LYS A 44 11.93 -10.42 -9.22
N GLU A 45 12.92 -11.10 -8.64
CA GLU A 45 12.76 -12.50 -8.20
C GLU A 45 11.82 -12.59 -7.02
N TYR A 46 11.95 -11.67 -6.06
CA TYR A 46 11.05 -11.57 -4.91
C TYR A 46 9.61 -11.34 -5.34
N GLU A 47 9.36 -10.37 -6.22
CA GLU A 47 8.00 -10.05 -6.71
C GLU A 47 7.35 -11.25 -7.39
N SER A 48 8.08 -11.92 -8.28
CA SER A 48 7.59 -13.09 -9.00
C SER A 48 7.28 -14.24 -8.04
N ALA A 49 8.19 -14.54 -7.11
CA ALA A 49 8.02 -15.62 -6.13
C ALA A 49 6.88 -15.32 -5.14
N CYS A 50 6.82 -14.10 -4.61
CA CYS A 50 5.81 -13.67 -3.64
C CYS A 50 4.41 -13.68 -4.27
N THR A 51 4.26 -13.16 -5.50
CA THR A 51 2.98 -13.19 -6.22
C THR A 51 2.47 -14.62 -6.43
N ARG A 52 3.37 -15.53 -6.83
CA ARG A 52 3.03 -16.95 -6.99
C ARG A 52 2.61 -17.59 -5.67
N LEU A 53 3.34 -17.33 -4.58
CA LEU A 53 3.02 -17.88 -3.26
C LEU A 53 1.70 -17.34 -2.70
N ILE A 54 1.38 -16.06 -2.93
CA ILE A 54 0.08 -15.47 -2.56
C ILE A 54 -1.06 -16.15 -3.34
N SER A 55 -0.88 -16.40 -4.63
CA SER A 55 -1.88 -17.10 -5.44
C SER A 55 -2.09 -18.53 -4.96
N GLN A 56 -1.01 -19.25 -4.66
CA GLN A 56 -1.06 -20.60 -4.09
C GLN A 56 -1.78 -20.61 -2.74
N PHE A 57 -1.42 -19.68 -1.84
CA PHE A 57 -2.07 -19.50 -0.55
C PHE A 57 -3.59 -19.36 -0.70
N ARG A 58 -4.06 -18.43 -1.54
CA ARG A 58 -5.50 -18.20 -1.76
C ARG A 58 -6.21 -19.44 -2.28
N SER A 59 -5.58 -20.16 -3.22
CA SER A 59 -6.16 -21.38 -3.77
C SER A 59 -6.27 -22.49 -2.71
N THR A 60 -5.21 -22.71 -1.94
CA THR A 60 -5.16 -23.75 -0.90
C THR A 60 -6.11 -23.41 0.25
N GLU A 61 -6.12 -22.17 0.73
CA GLU A 61 -7.06 -21.71 1.77
C GLU A 61 -8.52 -21.91 1.32
N SER A 62 -8.85 -21.45 0.11
CA SER A 62 -10.21 -21.59 -0.44
C SER A 62 -10.67 -23.06 -0.48
N ALA A 63 -9.80 -23.97 -0.90
CA ALA A 63 -10.09 -25.40 -0.92
C ALA A 63 -10.31 -26.00 0.49
N LEU A 64 -9.46 -25.62 1.45
CA LEU A 64 -9.57 -26.07 2.85
C LEU A 64 -10.81 -25.53 3.56
N VAL A 65 -11.20 -24.29 3.27
CA VAL A 65 -12.43 -23.68 3.78
C VAL A 65 -13.66 -24.33 3.14
N ALA A 66 -13.66 -24.53 1.83
CA ALA A 66 -14.76 -25.18 1.12
C ALA A 66 -15.01 -26.63 1.60
N SER A 67 -13.95 -27.35 1.95
CA SER A 67 -14.03 -28.70 2.53
C SER A 67 -14.40 -28.71 4.02
N LYS A 68 -14.54 -27.53 4.65
CA LYS A 68 -14.79 -27.35 6.10
C LYS A 68 -13.69 -27.96 6.98
N THR A 69 -12.49 -28.14 6.43
CA THR A 69 -11.32 -28.62 7.18
C THR A 69 -10.77 -27.53 8.08
N VAL A 70 -10.75 -26.30 7.56
CA VAL A 70 -10.25 -25.11 8.25
C VAL A 70 -11.32 -24.03 8.18
N LYS A 71 -11.46 -23.23 9.25
CA LYS A 71 -12.41 -22.11 9.28
C LYS A 71 -11.89 -20.93 8.44
N ASP A 72 -10.66 -20.52 8.71
CA ASP A 72 -9.91 -19.46 8.05
C ASP A 72 -8.41 -19.65 8.34
N ALA A 73 -7.53 -19.06 7.54
CA ALA A 73 -6.09 -19.22 7.72
C ALA A 73 -5.54 -18.62 9.03
N ALA A 74 -6.22 -17.62 9.63
CA ALA A 74 -5.81 -17.06 10.92
C ALA A 74 -5.98 -18.10 12.04
N SER A 75 -7.16 -18.72 12.11
CA SER A 75 -7.47 -19.81 13.05
C SER A 75 -6.55 -21.02 12.84
N PHE A 76 -6.15 -21.30 11.59
CA PHE A 76 -5.16 -22.34 11.29
C PHE A 76 -3.78 -22.01 11.89
N CYS A 77 -3.32 -20.77 11.78
CA CYS A 77 -2.06 -20.34 12.36
C CYS A 77 -2.05 -20.50 13.89
N GLU A 78 -3.16 -20.15 14.56
CA GLU A 78 -3.30 -20.35 16.01
C GLU A 78 -3.29 -21.84 16.39
N THR A 79 -4.08 -22.65 15.67
CA THR A 79 -4.23 -24.09 15.96
C THR A 79 -2.90 -24.85 15.83
N TYR A 80 -2.10 -24.52 14.81
CA TYR A 80 -0.83 -25.19 14.51
C TYR A 80 0.39 -24.39 14.96
N MET A 81 0.21 -23.34 15.76
CA MET A 81 1.29 -22.52 16.33
C MET A 81 2.28 -22.00 15.26
N ILE A 82 1.74 -21.45 14.17
CA ILE A 82 2.54 -20.95 13.05
C ILE A 82 3.09 -19.56 13.38
N GLU A 83 4.30 -19.54 13.95
CA GLU A 83 5.05 -18.32 14.22
C GLU A 83 5.74 -17.80 12.94
N CYS A 84 4.95 -17.13 12.09
CA CYS A 84 5.43 -16.51 10.85
C CYS A 84 4.84 -15.09 10.70
N PRO A 85 5.28 -14.11 11.50
CA PRO A 85 4.65 -12.79 11.55
C PRO A 85 4.71 -12.02 10.22
N ARG A 86 5.78 -12.19 9.42
CA ARG A 86 5.90 -11.51 8.11
C ARG A 86 4.99 -12.18 7.09
N ALA A 87 4.92 -13.51 7.11
CA ALA A 87 4.01 -14.23 6.25
C ALA A 87 2.55 -13.93 6.58
N GLN A 88 2.18 -13.83 7.86
CA GLN A 88 0.84 -13.45 8.28
C GLN A 88 0.48 -12.04 7.80
N ASP A 89 1.39 -11.08 7.96
CA ASP A 89 1.20 -9.72 7.43
C ASP A 89 0.99 -9.73 5.90
N ARG A 90 1.86 -10.44 5.18
CA ARG A 90 1.83 -10.53 3.73
C ARG A 90 0.57 -11.24 3.21
N LEU A 91 0.20 -12.37 3.78
CA LEU A 91 -0.85 -13.24 3.25
C LEU A 91 -2.25 -12.85 3.74
N LEU A 92 -2.39 -12.48 5.02
CA LEU A 92 -3.69 -12.25 5.65
C LEU A 92 -4.12 -10.78 5.59
N ARG A 93 -3.17 -9.84 5.66
CA ARG A 93 -3.48 -8.40 5.73
C ARG A 93 -3.25 -7.69 4.40
N VAL A 94 -2.08 -7.85 3.80
CA VAL A 94 -1.65 -7.03 2.65
C VAL A 94 -2.06 -7.65 1.31
N GLY A 95 -1.78 -8.93 1.11
CA GLY A 95 -2.18 -9.68 -0.08
C GLY A 95 -1.47 -9.32 -1.39
N VAL A 96 -0.40 -8.53 -1.35
CA VAL A 96 0.48 -8.16 -2.48
C VAL A 96 1.94 -8.08 -2.00
N PRO A 97 2.97 -8.21 -2.87
CA PRO A 97 4.39 -8.06 -2.48
C PRO A 97 4.73 -6.70 -1.83
N ALA A 98 5.81 -6.63 -1.06
CA ALA A 98 6.24 -5.41 -0.35
C ALA A 98 6.46 -4.22 -1.29
N THR A 99 7.09 -4.50 -2.43
CA THR A 99 7.46 -3.54 -3.47
C THR A 99 6.25 -2.80 -4.02
N VAL A 100 5.16 -3.53 -4.28
CA VAL A 100 3.89 -2.97 -4.76
C VAL A 100 3.29 -2.01 -3.74
N VAL A 101 3.38 -2.31 -2.45
CA VAL A 101 2.86 -1.41 -1.39
C VAL A 101 3.66 -0.12 -1.35
N HIS A 102 4.99 -0.22 -1.45
CA HIS A 102 5.87 0.95 -1.44
C HIS A 102 5.71 1.81 -2.71
N GLN A 103 5.62 1.18 -3.88
CA GLN A 103 5.34 1.87 -5.15
C GLN A 103 3.97 2.57 -5.12
N MET A 104 2.92 1.91 -4.59
CA MET A 104 1.61 2.53 -4.45
C MET A 104 1.62 3.73 -3.48
N ALA A 105 2.45 3.72 -2.45
CA ALA A 105 2.57 4.84 -1.51
C ALA A 105 3.28 6.05 -2.15
N ASP A 106 4.30 5.82 -2.97
CA ASP A 106 4.97 6.87 -3.73
C ASP A 106 4.09 7.42 -4.88
N ASP A 107 3.55 6.54 -5.74
CA ASP A 107 2.80 6.94 -6.94
C ASP A 107 1.43 7.55 -6.62
N ARG A 108 0.67 7.01 -5.65
CA ARG A 108 -0.60 7.66 -5.24
C ARG A 108 -0.35 8.98 -4.56
N GLY A 109 0.70 9.07 -3.75
CA GLY A 109 1.05 10.31 -3.06
C GLY A 109 1.36 11.42 -4.07
N GLU A 110 2.13 11.11 -5.11
CA GLU A 110 2.44 12.05 -6.19
C GLU A 110 1.20 12.39 -7.04
N ALA A 111 0.48 11.40 -7.55
CA ALA A 111 -0.68 11.62 -8.41
C ALA A 111 -1.78 12.44 -7.70
N VAL A 112 -2.00 12.22 -6.41
CA VAL A 112 -2.93 13.01 -5.60
C VAL A 112 -2.47 14.47 -5.47
N ARG A 113 -1.18 14.71 -5.18
CA ARG A 113 -0.63 16.07 -5.07
C ARG A 113 -0.70 16.83 -6.39
N VAL A 114 -0.46 16.15 -7.52
CA VAL A 114 -0.62 16.72 -8.86
C VAL A 114 -2.10 17.05 -9.12
N ALA A 115 -3.02 16.13 -8.83
CA ALA A 115 -4.46 16.36 -9.02
C ALA A 115 -4.99 17.52 -8.17
N GLU A 116 -4.61 17.61 -6.88
CA GLU A 116 -4.93 18.74 -6.01
C GLU A 116 -4.42 20.07 -6.58
N THR A 117 -3.18 20.08 -7.08
CA THR A 117 -2.57 21.29 -7.65
C THR A 117 -3.30 21.73 -8.92
N VAL A 118 -3.65 20.80 -9.80
CA VAL A 118 -4.46 21.08 -11.00
C VAL A 118 -5.83 21.63 -10.62
N GLN A 119 -6.48 21.06 -9.61
CA GLN A 119 -7.77 21.54 -9.12
C GLN A 119 -7.70 23.00 -8.64
N HIS A 120 -6.70 23.36 -7.83
CA HIS A 120 -6.52 24.75 -7.40
C HIS A 120 -6.18 25.69 -8.56
N PHE A 121 -5.46 25.20 -9.58
CA PHE A 121 -5.16 25.99 -10.77
C PHE A 121 -6.42 26.31 -11.57
N ILE A 122 -7.25 25.30 -11.83
CA ILE A 122 -8.56 25.46 -12.50
C ILE A 122 -9.43 26.43 -11.69
N THR A 123 -9.54 26.22 -10.38
CA THR A 123 -10.35 27.09 -9.50
C THR A 123 -9.87 28.54 -9.54
N THR A 124 -8.56 28.78 -9.49
CA THR A 124 -7.97 30.13 -9.56
C THR A 124 -8.20 30.75 -10.94
N MET A 125 -8.10 29.96 -12.01
CA MET A 125 -8.36 30.42 -13.37
C MET A 125 -9.84 30.79 -13.57
N ASP A 126 -10.76 29.96 -13.12
CA ASP A 126 -12.21 30.19 -13.22
C ASP A 126 -12.62 31.44 -12.45
N ALA A 127 -12.08 31.64 -11.23
CA ALA A 127 -12.23 32.86 -10.45
C ALA A 127 -11.88 34.12 -11.27
N MET A 128 -10.72 34.11 -11.95
CA MET A 128 -10.28 35.23 -12.80
C MET A 128 -11.17 35.41 -14.03
N GLN A 129 -11.61 34.30 -14.67
CA GLN A 129 -12.48 34.36 -15.85
C GLN A 129 -13.89 34.87 -15.52
N LEU A 130 -14.39 34.59 -14.32
CA LEU A 130 -15.67 35.09 -13.81
C LEU A 130 -15.60 36.58 -13.41
N GLY A 131 -14.44 37.22 -13.54
CA GLY A 131 -14.27 38.65 -13.29
C GLY A 131 -14.06 39.01 -11.83
N GLN A 132 -13.70 38.04 -10.97
CA GLN A 132 -13.18 38.36 -9.64
C GLN A 132 -11.91 39.18 -9.82
N ARG A 133 -11.90 40.37 -9.20
CA ARG A 133 -10.84 41.39 -9.36
C ARG A 133 -10.38 41.94 -8.03
N ALA A 134 -11.11 41.69 -6.95
CA ALA A 134 -10.72 42.14 -5.63
C ALA A 134 -9.60 41.26 -5.06
N VAL A 135 -8.66 41.88 -4.35
CA VAL A 135 -7.47 41.18 -3.82
C VAL A 135 -7.88 40.12 -2.80
N ASP A 136 -8.85 40.44 -1.95
CA ASP A 136 -9.41 39.56 -0.92
C ASP A 136 -10.19 38.36 -1.51
N GLU A 137 -10.72 38.49 -2.72
CA GLU A 137 -11.39 37.39 -3.44
C GLU A 137 -10.37 36.41 -4.06
N ILE A 138 -9.28 36.92 -4.63
CA ILE A 138 -8.30 36.12 -5.37
C ILE A 138 -7.22 35.52 -4.46
N GLN A 139 -6.81 36.25 -3.42
CA GLN A 139 -5.70 35.87 -2.53
C GLN A 139 -5.87 34.48 -1.87
N PRO A 140 -7.06 34.07 -1.39
CA PRO A 140 -7.25 32.73 -0.83
C PRO A 140 -6.97 31.62 -1.85
N HIS A 141 -7.37 31.82 -3.11
CA HIS A 141 -7.16 30.85 -4.19
C HIS A 141 -5.68 30.73 -4.57
N ILE A 142 -4.97 31.85 -4.68
CA ILE A 142 -3.52 31.87 -4.95
C ILE A 142 -2.74 31.22 -3.79
N SER A 143 -3.12 31.48 -2.54
CA SER A 143 -2.48 30.88 -1.36
C SER A 143 -2.65 29.35 -1.32
N GLN A 144 -3.85 28.85 -1.62
CA GLN A 144 -4.11 27.42 -1.72
C GLN A 144 -3.33 26.78 -2.87
N LEU A 145 -3.29 27.43 -4.04
CA LEU A 145 -2.52 26.98 -5.19
C LEU A 145 -1.02 26.90 -4.86
N MET A 146 -0.45 27.92 -4.23
CA MET A 146 0.95 27.92 -3.76
C MET A 146 1.22 26.77 -2.78
N GLY A 147 0.31 26.57 -1.82
CA GLY A 147 0.40 25.50 -0.83
C GLY A 147 0.35 24.11 -1.46
N SER A 148 -0.47 23.88 -2.49
CA SER A 148 -0.45 22.60 -3.23
C SER A 148 0.80 22.45 -4.10
N LEU A 149 1.21 23.51 -4.79
CA LEU A 149 2.31 23.49 -5.75
C LEU A 149 3.66 23.17 -5.08
N THR A 150 3.90 23.72 -3.89
CA THR A 150 5.11 23.46 -3.09
C THR A 150 5.19 22.04 -2.52
N ARG A 151 4.06 21.32 -2.50
CA ARG A 151 4.00 19.93 -2.03
C ARG A 151 4.21 18.92 -3.17
N VAL A 152 4.20 19.35 -4.44
CA VAL A 152 4.44 18.45 -5.58
C VAL A 152 5.91 18.00 -5.60
N PRO A 153 6.20 16.69 -5.56
CA PRO A 153 7.56 16.16 -5.62
C PRO A 153 8.27 16.62 -6.90
N GLY A 154 9.56 16.98 -6.79
CA GLY A 154 10.36 17.41 -7.94
C GLY A 154 10.09 18.84 -8.44
N MET A 155 9.14 19.57 -7.83
CA MET A 155 8.91 20.97 -8.18
C MET A 155 10.07 21.84 -7.71
N ARG A 156 10.67 22.58 -8.65
CA ARG A 156 11.79 23.46 -8.34
C ARG A 156 11.28 24.83 -7.87
N GLN A 157 11.92 25.39 -6.84
CA GLN A 157 11.53 26.69 -6.29
C GLN A 157 11.88 27.88 -7.20
N ASP A 158 12.78 27.67 -8.17
CA ASP A 158 13.15 28.64 -9.20
C ASP A 158 12.24 28.58 -10.43
N PHE A 159 11.20 27.74 -10.42
CA PHE A 159 10.26 27.66 -11.52
C PHE A 159 9.46 28.96 -11.65
N GLU A 160 9.37 29.50 -12.87
CA GLU A 160 8.75 30.80 -13.15
C GLU A 160 7.34 30.94 -12.58
N ALA A 161 6.52 29.87 -12.65
CA ALA A 161 5.16 29.91 -12.11
C ALA A 161 5.14 30.03 -10.57
N VAL A 162 6.12 29.43 -9.88
CA VAL A 162 6.26 29.56 -8.42
C VAL A 162 6.64 31.01 -8.08
N GLN A 163 7.58 31.60 -8.81
CA GLN A 163 7.99 32.99 -8.62
C GLN A 163 6.82 33.96 -8.85
N LYS A 164 6.07 33.79 -9.93
CA LYS A 164 4.88 34.62 -10.21
C LYS A 164 3.81 34.51 -9.12
N LEU A 165 3.52 33.31 -8.64
CA LEU A 165 2.56 33.13 -7.55
C LEU A 165 3.06 33.76 -6.24
N GLN A 166 4.38 33.77 -5.98
CA GLN A 166 4.97 34.45 -4.83
C GLN A 166 4.85 35.97 -4.95
N GLU A 167 5.05 36.53 -6.14
CA GLU A 167 4.85 37.97 -6.39
C GLU A 167 3.39 38.41 -6.20
N TRP A 168 2.43 37.52 -6.49
CA TRP A 168 1.01 37.80 -6.35
C TRP A 168 0.50 37.65 -4.91
N LEU A 169 1.26 36.95 -4.05
CA LEU A 169 0.97 36.87 -2.63
C LEU A 169 1.51 38.13 -1.93
N PRO A 170 0.65 38.97 -1.33
CA PRO A 170 1.14 40.08 -0.54
C PRO A 170 1.96 39.55 0.66
N PRO A 171 2.94 40.33 1.16
CA PRO A 171 3.68 39.95 2.35
C PRO A 171 2.71 39.69 3.51
N PRO A 172 2.96 38.67 4.35
CA PRO A 172 2.07 38.33 5.45
C PRO A 172 1.82 39.59 6.28
N HIS A 173 0.54 40.00 6.37
CA HIS A 173 0.18 41.17 7.17
C HIS A 173 0.68 40.97 8.60
N PRO A 174 1.37 41.96 9.20
CA PRO A 174 1.69 41.87 10.61
C PRO A 174 0.37 41.75 11.37
N PHE A 175 0.24 40.70 12.19
CA PHE A 175 -0.89 40.48 13.09
C PHE A 175 -1.25 41.79 13.78
N ARG A 176 -2.36 42.43 13.38
CA ARG A 176 -2.99 43.45 14.22
C ARG A 176 -3.79 42.71 15.29
N GLY A 177 -3.10 42.38 16.37
CA GLY A 177 -3.76 42.12 17.64
C GLY A 177 -4.43 43.40 18.13
N GLY A 178 -5.74 43.35 18.32
CA GLY A 178 -6.58 44.34 18.96
C GLY A 178 -7.76 43.63 19.58
#